data_AF-A0A6F9A491-F1
#
_entry.id   AF-A0A6F9A491-F1
#
_cell.length_a   1.000
_cell.length_b   1.000
_cell.length_c   1.000
_cell.angle_alpha   90.00
_cell.angle_beta   90.00
_cell.angle_gamma   90.00
#
_symmetry.space_group_name_H-M   'P 1'
#
loop_
_entity.id
_entity.type
_entity.pdbx_description
1 polymer ?
#
loop_
_entity_poly.entity_id
_entity_poly.type
_entity_poly.pdbx_seq_one_letter_code
_entity_poly.pdbx_strand_id
1 'polypeptide(L)'
;MCVFSTDTSSIPTEQHHMFQINFNSLYTALCEQQRSDQATLLLYTLLHQNTNMRTYMLSRTDMENLVMPILEILYHVEDRNSHHVYMALIILLILTEDDTFNRSIHEVVLKNITWYSERSLTEISLGSLLILVVIRTIQFNMTRTRDKYLHTNCLAALANMSAQFRCLHQYSAQRIIRQTQSQAS
;
A
#
# COMPACT_ATOMS: atom_id res chain seq x y z
N MET A 1 42.65 7.72 55.36
CA MET A 1 42.32 8.89 56.21
C MET A 1 41.01 9.45 55.68
N CYS A 2 39.97 9.50 56.51
CA CYS A 2 38.62 10.00 56.16
C CYS A 2 38.60 11.50 55.88
N VAL A 3 37.66 11.99 55.05
CA VAL A 3 36.74 13.10 55.40
C VAL A 3 35.42 12.94 54.62
N PHE A 4 34.30 13.18 55.30
CA PHE A 4 32.92 13.24 54.79
C PHE A 4 32.48 14.70 54.48
N SER A 5 31.49 14.82 53.60
CA SER A 5 30.41 15.83 53.52
C SER A 5 30.50 17.01 52.53
N THR A 6 29.51 16.97 51.62
CA THR A 6 28.59 18.02 51.10
C THR A 6 29.16 19.32 50.52
N ASP A 7 28.99 19.54 49.21
CA ASP A 7 27.85 20.37 48.74
C ASP A 7 27.78 20.52 47.21
N THR A 8 26.54 20.50 46.74
CA THR A 8 25.98 21.23 45.58
C THR A 8 26.81 21.36 44.29
N SER A 9 26.47 20.54 43.30
CA SER A 9 26.37 21.04 41.92
C SER A 9 25.38 20.15 41.18
N SER A 10 24.18 20.68 40.99
CA SER A 10 23.19 20.18 40.04
C SER A 10 23.86 20.05 38.67
N ILE A 11 24.22 18.82 38.30
CA ILE A 11 24.53 18.47 36.92
C ILE A 11 23.24 18.74 36.14
N PRO A 12 23.21 19.64 35.15
CA PRO A 12 22.07 19.76 34.28
C PRO A 12 21.97 18.41 33.55
N THR A 13 20.92 17.66 33.83
CA THR A 13 20.57 16.50 33.04
C THR A 13 20.22 17.06 31.67
N GLU A 14 21.12 16.93 30.69
CA GLU A 14 20.77 17.18 29.31
C GLU A 14 19.63 16.23 28.97
N GLN A 15 18.41 16.75 29.06
CA GLN A 15 17.24 16.14 28.46
C GLN A 15 17.50 16.16 26.96
N HIS A 16 18.13 15.10 26.46
CA HIS A 16 17.95 14.71 25.07
C HIS A 16 16.44 14.59 24.88
N HIS A 17 15.82 15.62 24.33
CA HIS A 17 14.48 15.56 23.80
C HIS A 17 14.51 14.53 22.67
N MET A 18 14.40 13.26 23.01
CA MET A 18 14.12 12.20 22.06
C MET A 18 12.77 12.58 21.46
N PHE A 19 12.79 13.10 20.23
CA PHE A 19 11.60 13.33 19.44
C PHE A 19 10.91 11.97 19.26
N GLN A 20 9.97 11.66 20.13
CA GLN A 20 9.12 10.48 20.01
C GLN A 20 8.07 10.80 18.95
N ILE A 21 8.33 10.40 17.71
CA ILE A 21 7.35 10.51 16.63
C ILE A 21 6.20 9.55 16.95
N ASN A 22 5.00 10.09 17.08
CA ASN A 22 3.80 9.28 17.25
C ASN A 22 3.46 8.61 15.90
N PHE A 23 3.70 7.30 15.80
CA PHE A 23 3.46 6.52 14.59
C PHE A 23 1.99 6.54 14.15
N ASN A 24 1.05 6.65 15.09
CA ASN A 24 -0.37 6.74 14.77
C ASN A 24 -0.69 8.09 14.10
N SER A 25 -0.20 9.20 14.67
CA SER A 25 -0.38 10.53 14.06
C SER A 25 0.24 10.63 12.68
N LEU A 26 1.43 10.04 12.49
CA LEU A 26 2.09 9.96 11.19
C LEU A 26 1.28 9.12 10.21
N TYR A 27 0.77 7.96 10.62
CA TYR A 27 -0.07 7.10 9.79
C TYR A 27 -1.35 7.80 9.36
N THR A 28 -2.06 8.46 10.27
CA THR A 28 -3.28 9.22 9.96
C THR A 28 -2.99 10.32 8.94
N ALA A 29 -1.93 11.11 9.17
CA ALA A 29 -1.54 12.18 8.24
C ALA A 29 -1.18 11.64 6.84
N LEU A 30 -0.51 10.48 6.78
CA LEU A 30 -0.20 9.82 5.51
C LEU A 30 -1.46 9.36 4.80
N CYS A 31 -2.42 8.75 5.50
CA CYS A 31 -3.69 8.32 4.91
C CYS A 31 -4.48 9.50 4.34
N GLU A 32 -4.59 10.60 5.08
CA GLU A 32 -5.29 11.82 4.65
C GLU A 32 -4.65 12.47 3.41
N GLN A 33 -3.32 12.46 3.34
CA GLN A 33 -2.57 13.12 2.27
C GLN A 33 -2.12 12.18 1.15
N GLN A 34 -2.52 10.91 1.16
CA GLN A 34 -1.96 9.87 0.27
C GLN A 34 -2.15 10.16 -1.23
N ARG A 35 -3.07 11.04 -1.60
CA ARG A 35 -3.25 11.51 -2.99
C ARG A 35 -2.15 12.46 -3.49
N SER A 36 -1.31 12.96 -2.58
CA SER A 36 -0.16 13.83 -2.88
C SER A 36 1.10 13.02 -3.18
N ASP A 37 1.86 13.45 -4.18
CA ASP A 37 3.16 12.88 -4.55
C ASP A 37 4.13 12.86 -3.35
N GLN A 38 4.12 13.93 -2.54
CA GLN A 38 5.01 14.07 -1.39
C GLN A 38 4.70 13.06 -0.28
N ALA A 39 3.41 12.87 0.04
CA ALA A 39 2.97 11.90 1.02
C ALA A 39 3.25 10.47 0.53
N THR A 40 3.04 10.21 -0.75
CA THR A 40 3.35 8.90 -1.37
C THR A 40 4.84 8.59 -1.30
N LEU A 41 5.70 9.57 -1.60
CA LEU A 41 7.16 9.42 -1.49
C LEU A 41 7.61 9.19 -0.05
N LEU A 42 7.02 9.92 0.90
CA LEU A 42 7.31 9.75 2.32
C LEU A 42 6.90 8.35 2.79
N LEU A 43 5.70 7.89 2.41
CA LEU A 43 5.24 6.54 2.71
C LEU A 43 6.19 5.50 2.14
N TYR A 44 6.57 5.63 0.86
CA TYR A 44 7.54 4.75 0.22
C TYR A 44 8.85 4.70 1.02
N THR A 45 9.39 5.87 1.39
CA THR A 45 10.65 5.96 2.14
C THR A 45 10.54 5.29 3.50
N LEU A 46 9.43 5.49 4.21
CA LEU A 46 9.19 4.89 5.52
C LEU A 46 9.03 3.37 5.43
N LEU A 47 8.26 2.86 4.46
CA LEU A 47 8.11 1.42 4.26
C LEU A 47 9.42 0.74 3.85
N HIS A 48 10.22 1.42 3.03
CA HIS A 48 11.47 0.87 2.51
C HIS A 48 12.62 0.93 3.52
N GLN A 49 12.77 2.04 4.25
CA GLN A 49 13.93 2.26 5.13
C GLN A 49 13.66 1.98 6.61
N ASN A 50 12.39 2.01 7.05
CA ASN A 50 12.04 1.89 8.46
C ASN A 50 11.20 0.64 8.72
N THR A 51 11.88 -0.46 9.07
CA THR A 51 11.24 -1.75 9.38
C THR A 51 10.22 -1.64 10.51
N ASN A 52 10.45 -0.78 11.52
CA ASN A 52 9.50 -0.62 12.63
C ASN A 52 8.20 0.01 12.14
N MET A 53 8.28 1.04 11.30
CA MET A 53 7.10 1.64 10.67
C MET A 53 6.40 0.66 9.74
N ARG A 54 7.15 -0.09 8.93
CA ARG A 54 6.58 -1.12 8.06
C ARG A 54 5.79 -2.15 8.85
N THR A 55 6.37 -2.74 9.90
CA THR A 55 5.70 -3.71 10.77
C THR A 55 4.49 -3.10 11.48
N TYR A 56 4.62 -1.85 11.96
CA TYR A 56 3.50 -1.12 12.55
C TYR A 56 2.34 -0.99 11.56
N MET A 57 2.61 -0.56 10.33
CA MET A 57 1.59 -0.37 9.30
C MET A 57 0.94 -1.68 8.86
N LEU A 58 1.71 -2.75 8.69
CA LEU A 58 1.18 -4.08 8.35
C LEU A 58 0.32 -4.69 9.47
N SER A 59 0.50 -4.25 10.73
CA SER A 59 -0.30 -4.71 11.87
C SER A 59 -1.63 -3.98 12.06
N ARG A 60 -1.89 -2.94 11.25
CA ARG A 60 -3.11 -2.13 11.33
C ARG A 60 -4.31 -2.87 10.77
N THR A 61 -5.48 -2.61 11.35
CA THR A 61 -6.76 -3.16 10.89
C THR A 61 -7.46 -2.26 9.86
N ASP A 62 -7.09 -0.99 9.80
CA ASP A 62 -7.70 0.07 8.99
C ASP A 62 -6.88 0.38 7.72
N MET A 63 -6.33 -0.67 7.10
CA MET A 63 -5.45 -0.54 5.94
C MET A 63 -6.18 -0.10 4.67
N GLU A 64 -7.51 -0.20 4.64
CA GLU A 64 -8.32 0.34 3.54
C GLU A 64 -8.12 1.84 3.35
N ASN A 65 -7.87 2.60 4.43
CA ASN A 65 -7.63 4.05 4.36
C ASN A 65 -6.35 4.37 3.58
N LEU A 66 -5.38 3.46 3.59
CA LEU A 66 -4.11 3.61 2.90
C LEU A 66 -4.15 3.02 1.49
N VAL A 67 -4.71 1.81 1.37
CA VAL A 67 -4.72 1.05 0.11
C VAL A 67 -5.69 1.67 -0.88
N MET A 68 -6.84 2.19 -0.44
CA MET A 68 -7.84 2.78 -1.35
C MET A 68 -7.29 3.94 -2.20
N PRO A 69 -6.63 4.97 -1.63
CA PRO A 69 -5.99 6.01 -2.43
C PRO A 69 -4.91 5.47 -3.39
N ILE A 70 -4.14 4.46 -2.99
CA ILE A 70 -3.11 3.83 -3.83
C ILE A 70 -3.76 3.14 -5.04
N LEU A 71 -4.86 2.41 -4.84
CA LEU A 71 -5.62 1.80 -5.92
C LEU A 71 -6.24 2.84 -6.86
N GLU A 72 -6.73 3.95 -6.32
CA GLU A 72 -7.27 5.05 -7.12
C GLU A 72 -6.21 5.70 -8.02
N ILE A 73 -4.97 5.83 -7.55
CA ILE A 73 -3.82 6.31 -8.35
C ILE A 73 -3.53 5.33 -9.50
N LEU A 74 -3.49 4.02 -9.22
CA LEU A 74 -3.23 2.99 -10.24
C LEU A 74 -4.37 2.86 -11.26
N TYR A 75 -5.62 3.10 -10.83
CA TYR A 75 -6.79 3.06 -11.70
C TYR A 75 -6.78 4.23 -12.71
N HIS A 76 -6.34 5.41 -12.29
CA HIS A 76 -6.21 6.61 -13.13
C HIS A 76 -4.78 6.80 -13.68
N VAL A 77 -4.10 5.72 -14.04
CA VAL A 77 -2.72 5.75 -14.58
C VAL A 77 -2.56 6.68 -15.80
N GLU A 78 -3.63 6.92 -16.56
CA GLU A 78 -3.66 7.80 -17.73
C GLU A 78 -3.50 9.30 -17.38
N ASP A 79 -4.05 9.71 -16.24
CA ASP A 79 -4.13 11.11 -15.82
C ASP A 79 -3.05 11.48 -14.79
N ARG A 80 -2.21 10.51 -14.39
CA ARG A 80 -1.22 10.66 -13.33
C ARG A 80 0.20 10.68 -13.87
N ASN A 81 1.08 11.35 -13.15
CA ASN A 81 2.50 11.36 -13.47
C ASN A 81 3.07 9.94 -13.30
N SER A 82 3.84 9.47 -14.28
CA SER A 82 4.45 8.14 -14.26
C SER A 82 5.20 7.86 -12.96
N HIS A 83 5.93 8.85 -12.42
CA HIS A 83 6.65 8.68 -11.15
C HIS A 83 5.72 8.40 -9.96
N HIS A 84 4.57 9.07 -9.90
CA HIS A 84 3.59 8.86 -8.82
C HIS A 84 2.96 7.47 -8.91
N VAL A 85 2.64 7.03 -10.14
CA VAL A 85 2.17 5.67 -10.41
C VAL A 85 3.21 4.63 -9.99
N TYR A 86 4.48 4.85 -10.30
CA TYR A 86 5.56 3.94 -9.90
C TYR A 86 5.73 3.86 -8.39
N MET A 87 5.69 4.99 -7.68
CA MET A 87 5.75 4.99 -6.21
C MET A 87 4.58 4.20 -5.62
N ALA A 88 3.36 4.43 -6.10
CA ALA A 88 2.16 3.70 -5.67
C ALA A 88 2.29 2.19 -5.94
N LEU A 89 2.80 1.81 -7.10
CA LEU A 89 3.01 0.40 -7.45
C LEU A 89 4.05 -0.25 -6.54
N ILE A 90 5.20 0.38 -6.32
CA ILE A 90 6.25 -0.18 -5.45
C ILE A 90 5.74 -0.35 -4.01
N ILE A 91 4.98 0.63 -3.49
CA ILE A 91 4.32 0.49 -2.18
C ILE A 91 3.40 -0.73 -2.17
N LEU A 92 2.60 -0.93 -3.22
CA LEU A 92 1.72 -2.09 -3.33
C LEU A 92 2.50 -3.41 -3.38
N LEU A 93 3.66 -3.46 -4.06
CA LEU A 93 4.53 -4.63 -4.06
C LEU A 93 5.05 -4.96 -2.66
N ILE A 94 5.55 -3.95 -1.92
CA ILE A 94 6.05 -4.14 -0.55
C ILE A 94 4.94 -4.64 0.37
N LEU A 95 3.73 -4.09 0.25
CA LEU A 95 2.60 -4.51 1.08
C LEU A 95 2.16 -5.95 0.75
N THR A 96 2.03 -6.26 -0.54
CA THR A 96 1.57 -7.59 -1.01
C THR A 96 2.59 -8.70 -0.75
N GLU A 97 3.85 -8.39 -0.48
CA GLU A 97 4.84 -9.39 -0.05
C GLU A 97 4.52 -10.00 1.32
N ASP A 98 3.74 -9.30 2.17
CA ASP A 98 3.34 -9.82 3.46
C ASP A 98 2.06 -10.66 3.40
N ASP A 99 2.18 -11.91 3.82
CA ASP A 99 1.10 -12.89 3.87
C ASP A 99 -0.08 -12.47 4.78
N THR A 100 0.20 -11.75 5.87
CA THR A 100 -0.82 -11.31 6.83
C THR A 100 -1.60 -10.14 6.26
N PHE A 101 -0.93 -9.23 5.57
CA PHE A 101 -1.55 -8.19 4.75
C PHE A 101 -2.48 -8.80 3.70
N ASN A 102 -2.01 -9.78 2.93
CA ASN A 102 -2.83 -10.41 1.89
C ASN A 102 -4.09 -11.05 2.48
N ARG A 103 -4.00 -11.73 3.63
CA ARG A 103 -5.20 -12.29 4.29
C ARG A 103 -6.17 -11.20 4.76
N SER A 104 -5.66 -10.19 5.45
CA SER A 104 -6.49 -9.13 6.05
C SER A 104 -7.24 -8.31 5.00
N ILE A 105 -6.61 -7.93 3.87
CA ILE A 105 -7.32 -7.18 2.82
C ILE A 105 -8.44 -7.98 2.14
N HIS A 106 -8.37 -9.31 2.14
CA HIS A 106 -9.44 -10.15 1.59
C HIS A 106 -10.65 -10.26 2.55
N GLU A 107 -10.46 -10.00 3.84
CA GLU A 107 -11.51 -9.97 4.86
C GLU A 107 -12.22 -8.62 4.94
N VAL A 108 -11.57 -7.52 4.53
CA VAL A 108 -12.17 -6.18 4.50
C VAL A 108 -13.16 -6.07 3.34
N VAL A 109 -14.46 -5.97 3.67
CA VAL A 109 -15.55 -5.80 2.70
C VAL A 109 -15.85 -4.32 2.51
N LEU A 110 -15.71 -3.85 1.27
CA LEU A 110 -16.02 -2.49 0.86
C LEU A 110 -17.41 -2.42 0.22
N LYS A 111 -18.12 -1.33 0.49
CA LYS A 111 -19.45 -1.07 -0.07
C LYS A 111 -19.41 0.21 -0.91
N ASN A 112 -20.10 0.19 -2.05
CA ASN A 112 -20.30 1.36 -2.92
C ASN A 112 -19.00 2.03 -3.42
N ILE A 113 -18.21 1.32 -4.23
CA ILE A 113 -17.03 1.92 -4.88
C ILE A 113 -17.48 2.84 -6.02
N THR A 114 -17.34 4.16 -5.84
CA THR A 114 -17.85 5.18 -6.79
C THR A 114 -16.88 5.51 -7.94
N TRP A 115 -15.59 5.32 -7.75
CA TRP A 115 -14.56 5.65 -8.75
C TRP A 115 -14.33 4.54 -9.79
N TYR A 116 -14.78 3.31 -9.52
CA TYR A 116 -14.62 2.19 -10.44
C TYR A 116 -15.74 2.21 -11.50
N SER A 117 -15.41 2.68 -12.69
CA SER A 117 -16.38 2.99 -13.75
C SER A 117 -16.78 1.78 -14.61
N GLU A 118 -16.02 0.68 -14.60
CA GLU A 118 -16.31 -0.50 -15.45
C GLU A 118 -17.61 -1.21 -15.04
N ARG A 119 -17.96 -1.20 -13.74
CA ARG A 119 -19.16 -1.84 -13.19
C ARG A 119 -19.49 -1.28 -11.81
N SER A 120 -20.77 -1.17 -11.48
CA SER A 120 -21.19 -0.90 -10.10
C SER A 120 -20.78 -2.08 -9.19
N LEU A 121 -19.83 -1.83 -8.30
CA LEU A 121 -19.41 -2.79 -7.27
C LEU A 121 -20.17 -2.45 -5.98
N THR A 122 -21.25 -3.19 -5.72
CA THR A 122 -22.08 -3.01 -4.52
C THR A 122 -21.37 -3.50 -3.27
N GLU A 123 -20.75 -4.68 -3.35
CA GLU A 123 -20.01 -5.29 -2.24
C GLU A 123 -18.83 -6.10 -2.81
N ILE A 124 -17.60 -5.74 -2.41
CA ILE A 124 -16.38 -6.40 -2.88
C ILE A 124 -15.32 -6.34 -1.77
N SER A 125 -14.51 -7.41 -1.62
CA SER A 125 -13.36 -7.32 -0.72
C SER A 125 -12.28 -6.39 -1.27
N LEU A 126 -11.55 -5.71 -0.38
CA LEU A 126 -10.44 -4.84 -0.76
C LEU A 126 -9.38 -5.62 -1.59
N GLY A 127 -9.10 -6.87 -1.21
CA GLY A 127 -8.22 -7.76 -1.98
C GLY A 127 -8.74 -8.05 -3.40
N SER A 128 -10.04 -8.32 -3.57
CA SER A 128 -10.64 -8.52 -4.89
C SER A 128 -10.60 -7.26 -5.76
N LEU A 129 -10.73 -6.07 -5.14
CA LEU A 129 -10.63 -4.78 -5.80
C LEU A 129 -9.18 -4.49 -6.24
N LEU A 130 -8.20 -4.76 -5.37
CA LEU A 130 -6.77 -4.65 -5.70
C LEU A 130 -6.44 -5.48 -6.94
N ILE A 131 -6.85 -6.75 -6.96
CA ILE A 131 -6.63 -7.64 -8.10
C ILE A 131 -7.26 -7.08 -9.38
N LEU A 132 -8.49 -6.56 -9.32
CA LEU A 132 -9.15 -5.95 -10.48
C LEU A 132 -8.39 -4.74 -11.01
N VAL A 133 -7.92 -3.86 -10.12
CA VAL A 133 -7.14 -2.67 -10.51
C VAL A 133 -5.84 -3.09 -11.15
N VAL A 134 -5.08 -4.03 -10.56
CA VAL A 134 -3.80 -4.48 -11.11
C VAL A 134 -3.97 -5.17 -12.48
N ILE A 135 -5.00 -6.01 -12.63
CA ILE A 135 -5.37 -6.61 -13.92
C ILE A 135 -5.68 -5.53 -14.95
N ARG A 136 -6.48 -4.53 -14.58
CA ARG A 136 -6.81 -3.41 -15.48
C ARG A 136 -5.53 -2.65 -15.86
N THR A 137 -4.64 -2.36 -14.93
CA THR A 137 -3.36 -1.67 -15.19
C THR A 137 -2.48 -2.49 -16.15
N ILE A 138 -2.43 -3.82 -16.01
CA ILE A 138 -1.73 -4.71 -16.95
C ILE A 138 -2.32 -4.63 -18.36
N GLN A 139 -3.64 -4.73 -18.49
CA GLN A 139 -4.34 -4.66 -19.78
C GLN A 139 -4.13 -3.31 -20.47
N PHE A 140 -4.25 -2.24 -19.69
CA PHE A 140 -3.98 -0.89 -20.17
C PHE A 140 -2.54 -0.77 -20.67
N ASN A 141 -1.59 -1.27 -19.88
CA ASN A 141 -0.18 -1.21 -20.25
C ASN A 141 0.15 -2.02 -21.52
N MET A 142 -0.43 -3.21 -21.69
CA MET A 142 -0.23 -4.02 -22.91
C MET A 142 -0.76 -3.32 -24.17
N THR A 143 -1.87 -2.60 -24.05
CA THR A 143 -2.55 -1.98 -25.19
C THR A 143 -2.02 -0.59 -25.55
N ARG A 144 -1.49 0.18 -24.58
CA ARG A 144 -1.13 1.59 -24.77
C ARG A 144 0.35 1.87 -24.58
N THR A 145 0.87 1.71 -23.36
CA THR A 145 2.20 2.20 -22.95
C THR A 145 3.34 1.23 -23.24
N ARG A 146 3.07 -0.08 -23.24
CA ARG A 146 4.05 -1.16 -23.43
C ARG A 146 5.27 -1.06 -22.50
N ASP A 147 5.04 -0.59 -21.27
CA ASP A 147 6.10 -0.43 -20.28
C ASP A 147 6.41 -1.77 -19.60
N LYS A 148 7.63 -2.27 -19.80
CA LYS A 148 8.06 -3.57 -19.26
C LYS A 148 8.17 -3.56 -17.73
N TYR A 149 8.55 -2.45 -17.12
CA TYR A 149 8.70 -2.33 -15.67
C TYR A 149 7.35 -2.35 -14.98
N LEU A 150 6.42 -1.52 -15.46
CA LEU A 150 5.04 -1.48 -14.93
C LEU A 150 4.39 -2.86 -15.02
N HIS A 151 4.54 -3.54 -16.17
CA HIS A 151 4.00 -4.88 -16.37
C HIS A 151 4.56 -5.91 -15.38
N THR A 152 5.89 -5.97 -15.27
CA THR A 152 6.58 -6.95 -14.42
C THR A 152 6.22 -6.75 -12.95
N ASN A 153 6.17 -5.49 -12.49
CA ASN A 153 5.80 -5.17 -11.11
C ASN A 153 4.33 -5.50 -10.81
N CYS A 154 3.41 -5.22 -11.74
CA CYS A 154 2.00 -5.62 -11.58
C CYS A 154 1.84 -7.15 -11.49
N LEU A 155 2.57 -7.90 -12.31
CA LEU A 155 2.59 -9.36 -12.24
C LEU A 155 3.20 -9.87 -10.93
N ALA A 156 4.26 -9.23 -10.43
CA ALA A 156 4.85 -9.57 -9.14
C ALA A 156 3.85 -9.36 -7.99
N ALA A 157 3.14 -8.23 -7.97
CA ALA A 157 2.09 -7.99 -6.97
C ALA A 157 0.97 -9.05 -7.04
N LEU A 158 0.53 -9.43 -8.25
CA LEU A 158 -0.44 -10.52 -8.42
C LEU A 158 0.11 -11.88 -7.96
N ALA A 159 1.38 -12.17 -8.25
CA ALA A 159 2.02 -13.41 -7.83
C ALA A 159 2.14 -13.49 -6.31
N ASN A 160 2.52 -12.39 -5.65
CA ASN A 160 2.60 -12.31 -4.19
C ASN A 160 1.26 -12.64 -3.54
N MET A 161 0.16 -12.10 -4.08
CA MET A 161 -1.19 -12.37 -3.57
C MET A 161 -1.75 -13.74 -3.93
N SER A 162 -1.21 -14.39 -4.96
CA SER A 162 -1.79 -15.62 -5.54
C SER A 162 -1.90 -16.76 -4.53
N ALA A 163 -0.98 -16.83 -3.56
CA ALA A 163 -0.99 -17.83 -2.50
C ALA A 163 -2.14 -17.65 -1.50
N GLN A 164 -2.77 -16.48 -1.44
CA GLN A 164 -3.85 -16.15 -0.49
C GLN A 164 -5.15 -15.72 -1.17
N PHE A 165 -5.35 -16.09 -2.43
CA PHE A 165 -6.61 -15.93 -3.15
C PHE A 165 -7.78 -16.64 -2.43
N ARG A 166 -8.44 -15.91 -1.53
CA ARG A 166 -9.61 -16.37 -0.76
C ARG A 166 -10.80 -15.47 -1.08
N CYS A 167 -11.97 -16.08 -1.23
CA CYS A 167 -13.24 -15.38 -1.44
C CYS A 167 -13.18 -14.35 -2.58
N LEU A 168 -12.48 -14.70 -3.67
CA LEU A 168 -12.42 -13.87 -4.87
C LEU A 168 -13.82 -13.64 -5.41
N HIS A 169 -14.17 -12.37 -5.60
CA HIS A 169 -15.40 -12.02 -6.27
C HIS A 169 -15.44 -12.67 -7.67
N GLN A 170 -16.60 -13.24 -8.06
CA GLN A 170 -16.74 -14.00 -9.31
C GLN A 170 -16.28 -13.21 -10.54
N TYR A 171 -16.49 -11.90 -10.53
CA TYR A 171 -16.01 -11.00 -11.58
C TYR A 171 -14.47 -10.91 -11.64
N SER A 172 -13.78 -10.83 -10.51
CA SER A 172 -12.32 -10.82 -10.43
C SER A 172 -11.75 -12.13 -10.97
N ALA A 173 -12.32 -13.27 -10.57
CA ALA A 173 -11.94 -14.58 -11.09
C ALA A 173 -12.12 -14.68 -12.63
N GLN A 174 -13.24 -14.17 -13.17
CA GLN A 174 -13.46 -14.14 -14.62
C GLN A 174 -12.46 -13.26 -15.35
N ARG A 175 -12.06 -12.12 -14.78
CA ARG A 175 -11.06 -11.22 -15.39
C ARG A 175 -9.67 -11.84 -15.41
N ILE A 176 -9.29 -12.61 -14.38
CA ILE A 176 -8.04 -13.40 -14.36
C ILE A 176 -8.03 -14.41 -15.53
N ILE A 177 -9.10 -15.20 -15.69
CA ILE A 177 -9.18 -16.23 -16.75
C ILE A 177 -9.10 -15.59 -18.15
N ARG A 178 -9.73 -14.43 -18.35
CA ARG A 178 -9.64 -13.71 -19.63
C ARG A 178 -8.23 -13.20 -19.93
N GLN A 179 -7.47 -12.80 -18.90
CA GLN A 179 -6.09 -12.38 -19.11
C GLN A 179 -5.19 -13.53 -19.54
N THR A 180 -5.30 -14.71 -18.92
CA THR A 180 -4.46 -15.86 -19.30
C THR A 180 -4.74 -16.33 -20.73
N GLN A 181 -5.99 -16.23 -21.18
CA GLN A 181 -6.36 -16.54 -22.56
C GLN A 181 -5.81 -15.53 -23.58
N SER A 182 -5.75 -14.24 -23.23
CA SER A 182 -5.23 -13.18 -24.12
C SER A 182 -3.72 -13.23 -24.33
N GLN A 183 -2.94 -13.87 -23.44
CA GLN A 183 -1.48 -14.01 -23.62
C GLN A 183 -1.07 -15.28 -24.38
N ALA A 184 -2.02 -16.20 -24.62
CA ALA A 184 -1.76 -17.46 -25.34
C ALA A 184 -1.98 -17.36 -26.87
N SER A 185 -2.38 -16.17 -27.34
CA SER A 185 -2.68 -15.82 -28.74
C SER A 185 -1.85 -14.64 -29.18
#